data_AF-A0AAV6NNB4-F1
#
_entry.id   AF-A0AAV6NNB4-F1
#
_cell.length_a   1.000
_cell.length_b   1.000
_cell.length_c   1.000
_cell.angle_alpha   90.00
_cell.angle_beta   90.00
_cell.angle_gamma   90.00
#
_symmetry.space_group_name_H-M   'P 1'
#
loop_
_entity.id
_entity.type
_entity.pdbx_description
1 polymer ?
#
loop_
_entity_poly.entity_id
_entity_poly.type
_entity_poly.pdbx_seq_one_letter_code
_entity_poly.pdbx_strand_id
1 'polypeptide(L)'
;MYTAGYQTSTPDPTVVFIHGGRFCGILVTPFFFCGHLQEKLDRFKKQQERCRTTLTGIAASKSTPKFTPPPPSSIARPPPPATRQALTPLQINEACYVDINSNKAVFDSLRNNLKVHYDGRRFSYKSKHDLKDKNQLLYLIRKFPEGIAVIDLKDSYPNVMEDLP
;
A
#
# COMPACT_ATOMS: atom_id res chain seq x y z
N MET A 1 -34.22 27.52 -49.80
CA MET A 1 -35.41 27.67 -48.94
C MET A 1 -36.25 26.40 -49.07
N TYR A 2 -36.36 25.63 -47.99
CA TYR A 2 -37.54 24.92 -47.46
C TYR A 2 -37.09 23.81 -46.50
N THR A 3 -37.35 24.07 -45.23
CA THR A 3 -37.56 23.21 -44.05
C THR A 3 -38.56 22.08 -44.34
N ALA A 4 -38.75 20.98 -43.59
CA ALA A 4 -38.26 20.45 -42.31
C ALA A 4 -38.69 18.95 -42.25
N GLY A 5 -38.15 18.20 -41.28
CA GLY A 5 -38.70 16.89 -40.92
C GLY A 5 -37.94 16.21 -39.78
N TYR A 6 -38.11 16.70 -38.55
CA TYR A 6 -37.80 15.91 -37.35
C TYR A 6 -39.02 15.03 -37.05
N GLN A 7 -38.84 13.72 -36.98
CA GLN A 7 -39.76 12.83 -36.25
C GLN A 7 -38.94 11.86 -35.41
N THR A 8 -39.12 11.99 -34.10
CA THR A 8 -38.55 11.19 -33.01
C THR A 8 -39.13 9.78 -32.98
N SER A 9 -38.30 8.73 -32.81
CA SER A 9 -38.57 7.60 -31.90
C SER A 9 -37.37 6.64 -31.85
N THR A 10 -37.26 5.96 -30.72
CA THR A 10 -36.16 5.21 -30.08
C THR A 10 -35.64 3.95 -30.81
N PRO A 11 -34.54 3.31 -30.32
CA PRO A 11 -33.63 2.50 -31.12
C PRO A 11 -33.98 1.01 -31.15
N ASP A 12 -33.78 0.35 -32.29
CA ASP A 12 -33.73 -1.12 -32.40
C ASP A 12 -32.39 -1.52 -33.06
N PRO A 13 -31.46 -2.20 -32.36
CA PRO A 13 -30.18 -2.61 -32.90
C PRO A 13 -30.29 -3.95 -33.64
N THR A 14 -31.25 -4.08 -34.56
CA THR A 14 -31.48 -5.33 -35.28
C THR A 14 -31.51 -5.11 -36.80
N VAL A 15 -30.42 -4.59 -37.38
CA VAL A 15 -30.15 -4.75 -38.82
C VAL A 15 -28.66 -5.01 -39.05
N VAL A 16 -28.33 -6.29 -39.26
CA VAL A 16 -27.00 -6.77 -39.70
C VAL A 16 -27.03 -6.91 -41.22
N PHE A 17 -26.16 -6.21 -41.93
CA PHE A 17 -25.90 -6.48 -43.35
C PHE A 17 -24.86 -7.59 -43.46
N ILE A 18 -25.27 -8.76 -44.00
CA ILE A 18 -24.36 -9.86 -44.38
C ILE A 18 -24.09 -9.77 -45.88
N HIS A 19 -22.83 -9.60 -46.26
CA HIS A 19 -22.35 -9.97 -47.61
C HIS A 19 -20.91 -10.48 -47.53
N GLY A 20 -20.67 -11.66 -48.10
CA GLY A 20 -19.32 -12.22 -48.29
C GLY A 20 -18.97 -13.33 -47.31
N GLY A 21 -19.50 -14.53 -47.57
CA GLY A 21 -19.20 -15.74 -46.82
C GLY A 21 -17.71 -16.11 -46.88
N ARG A 22 -17.09 -16.14 -45.69
CA ARG A 22 -16.09 -17.12 -45.20
C ARG A 22 -15.62 -16.65 -43.82
N PHE A 23 -16.39 -16.92 -42.78
CA PHE A 23 -15.87 -16.90 -41.41
C PHE A 23 -15.51 -18.33 -41.00
N CYS A 24 -14.20 -18.55 -40.87
CA CYS A 24 -13.66 -19.63 -40.05
C CYS A 24 -13.97 -19.28 -38.59
N GLY A 25 -14.98 -19.93 -38.01
CA GLY A 25 -15.36 -19.79 -36.61
C GLY A 25 -15.10 -21.10 -35.89
N ILE A 26 -13.96 -21.18 -35.21
CA ILE A 26 -13.68 -22.18 -34.19
C ILE A 26 -14.82 -22.12 -33.17
N LEU A 27 -15.44 -23.26 -32.85
CA LEU A 27 -16.35 -23.40 -31.72
C LEU A 27 -15.63 -22.94 -30.45
N VAL A 28 -15.91 -21.72 -29.99
CA VAL A 28 -15.61 -21.31 -28.62
C VAL A 28 -16.81 -21.72 -27.78
N THR A 29 -16.70 -22.89 -27.17
CA THR A 29 -17.45 -23.27 -25.97
C THR A 29 -17.53 -22.06 -25.02
N PRO A 30 -18.71 -21.69 -24.49
CA PRO A 30 -18.80 -20.64 -23.50
C PRO A 30 -18.15 -21.17 -22.22
N PHE A 31 -16.88 -20.78 -22.04
CA PHE A 31 -16.14 -20.91 -20.80
C PHE A 31 -16.99 -20.32 -19.68
N PHE A 32 -17.46 -21.19 -18.79
CA PHE A 32 -17.87 -20.86 -17.43
C PHE A 32 -16.65 -20.33 -16.66
N PHE A 33 -16.23 -19.10 -16.96
CA PHE A 33 -15.10 -18.46 -16.29
C PHE A 33 -15.26 -16.95 -16.25
N CYS A 34 -16.30 -16.43 -15.58
CA CYS A 34 -16.35 -14.99 -15.28
C CYS A 34 -17.29 -14.60 -14.12
N GLY A 35 -17.34 -15.36 -13.02
CA GLY A 35 -18.01 -14.88 -11.80
C GLY A 35 -17.09 -13.98 -10.96
N HIS A 36 -15.87 -14.45 -10.72
CA HIS A 36 -14.95 -13.85 -9.73
C HIS A 36 -14.23 -12.58 -10.22
N LEU A 37 -13.98 -12.45 -11.52
CA LEU A 37 -13.36 -11.25 -12.09
C LEU A 37 -14.37 -10.11 -12.22
N GLN A 38 -15.61 -10.43 -12.59
CA GLN A 38 -16.70 -9.47 -12.69
C GLN A 38 -16.97 -8.82 -11.33
N GLU A 39 -16.99 -9.62 -10.26
CA GLU A 39 -17.18 -9.14 -8.91
C GLU A 39 -16.06 -8.19 -8.45
N LYS A 40 -14.80 -8.46 -8.83
CA LYS A 40 -13.67 -7.55 -8.55
C LYS A 40 -13.83 -6.22 -9.29
N LEU A 41 -14.28 -6.26 -10.54
CA LEU A 41 -14.51 -5.06 -11.35
C LEU A 41 -15.66 -4.21 -10.77
N ASP A 42 -16.73 -4.84 -10.31
CA ASP A 42 -17.86 -4.14 -9.69
C ASP A 42 -17.50 -3.53 -8.33
N ARG A 43 -16.72 -4.23 -7.51
CA ARG A 43 -16.18 -3.68 -6.25
C ARG A 43 -15.30 -2.47 -6.50
N PHE A 44 -14.45 -2.52 -7.53
CA PHE A 44 -13.57 -1.42 -7.90
C PHE A 44 -14.37 -0.20 -8.39
N LYS A 45 -15.36 -0.39 -9.27
CA LYS A 45 -16.25 0.68 -9.73
C LYS A 45 -17.07 1.30 -8.59
N LYS A 46 -17.58 0.48 -7.68
CA LYS A 46 -18.30 0.93 -6.48
C LYS A 46 -17.40 1.75 -5.56
N GLN A 47 -16.11 1.42 -5.49
CA GLN A 47 -15.13 2.18 -4.72
C GLN A 47 -14.81 3.53 -5.37
N GLN A 48 -14.71 3.59 -6.70
CA GLN A 48 -14.56 4.86 -7.42
C GLN A 48 -15.75 5.80 -7.18
N GLU A 49 -16.98 5.28 -7.23
CA GLU A 49 -18.19 6.10 -7.01
C GLU A 49 -18.28 6.63 -5.57
N ARG A 50 -17.88 5.83 -4.58
CA ARG A 50 -17.80 6.26 -3.17
C ARG A 50 -16.81 7.41 -3.00
N CYS A 51 -15.62 7.33 -3.58
CA CYS A 51 -14.63 8.41 -3.49
C CYS A 51 -15.13 9.69 -4.17
N ARG A 52 -15.75 9.56 -5.36
CA ARG A 52 -16.28 10.70 -6.12
C ARG A 52 -17.39 11.43 -5.36
N THR A 53 -18.35 10.69 -4.81
CA THR A 53 -19.48 11.25 -4.06
C THR A 53 -19.03 11.92 -2.75
N THR A 54 -18.02 11.39 -2.05
CA THR A 54 -17.43 12.05 -0.88
C THR A 54 -16.77 13.39 -1.23
N LEU A 55 -16.02 13.46 -2.34
CA LEU A 55 -15.37 14.70 -2.77
C LEU A 55 -16.38 15.77 -3.19
N THR A 56 -17.47 15.39 -3.87
CA THR A 56 -18.56 16.32 -4.20
C THR A 56 -19.30 16.80 -2.94
N GLY A 57 -19.50 15.92 -1.95
CA GLY A 57 -20.09 16.29 -0.66
C GLY A 57 -19.26 17.31 0.13
N ILE A 58 -17.93 17.17 0.11
CA ILE A 58 -17.01 18.10 0.78
C ILE A 58 -16.98 19.46 0.06
N ALA A 59 -17.03 19.46 -1.28
CA ALA A 59 -17.08 20.70 -2.07
C ALA A 59 -18.39 21.49 -1.89
N ALA A 60 -19.51 20.79 -1.63
CA ALA A 60 -20.80 21.41 -1.36
C ALA A 60 -20.95 21.92 0.09
N SER A 61 -20.21 21.35 1.05
CA SER A 61 -20.24 21.79 2.45
C SER A 61 -19.26 22.95 2.72
N LYS A 62 -19.67 24.19 2.43
CA LYS A 62 -19.04 25.39 3.02
C LYS A 62 -19.52 25.58 4.46
N SER A 63 -19.01 24.77 5.37
CA SER A 63 -19.10 25.05 6.81
C SER A 63 -17.96 24.34 7.52
N THR A 64 -17.13 25.09 8.22
CA THR A 64 -16.03 24.60 9.04
C THR A 64 -16.56 24.23 10.43
N PRO A 65 -16.71 22.95 10.80
CA PRO A 65 -16.71 22.58 12.20
C PRO A 65 -15.27 22.69 12.68
N LYS A 66 -15.00 23.70 13.51
CA LYS A 66 -13.74 23.86 14.23
C LYS A 66 -13.60 22.69 15.19
N PHE A 67 -12.85 21.67 14.78
CA PHE A 67 -12.49 20.54 15.62
C PHE A 67 -11.47 21.04 16.65
N THR A 68 -11.93 21.50 17.80
CA THR A 68 -11.07 21.57 18.99
C THR A 68 -10.90 20.16 19.51
N PRO A 69 -9.69 19.58 19.47
CA PRO A 69 -9.46 18.26 20.05
C PRO A 69 -9.81 18.28 21.55
N PRO A 70 -10.42 17.21 22.10
CA PRO A 70 -10.54 17.08 23.54
C PRO A 70 -9.13 17.10 24.17
N PRO A 71 -8.98 17.63 25.40
CA PRO A 71 -7.70 17.61 26.10
C PRO A 71 -7.19 16.16 26.17
N PRO A 72 -5.88 15.92 26.03
CA PRO A 72 -5.32 14.58 26.09
C PRO A 72 -5.59 13.99 27.47
N SER A 73 -6.54 13.05 27.55
CA SER A 73 -6.66 12.12 28.66
C SER A 73 -5.32 11.43 28.84
N SER A 74 -4.80 11.49 30.05
CA SER A 74 -3.45 11.13 30.50
C SER A 74 -3.15 9.63 30.49
N ILE A 75 -3.49 8.91 29.42
CA ILE A 75 -2.86 7.63 29.13
C ILE A 75 -1.68 7.95 28.23
N ALA A 76 -0.52 8.16 28.87
CA ALA A 76 0.73 8.35 28.18
C ALA A 76 0.90 7.24 27.14
N ARG A 77 0.75 7.59 25.85
CA ARG A 77 1.27 6.76 24.77
C ARG A 77 2.76 6.59 25.10
N PRO A 78 3.25 5.37 25.38
CA PRO A 78 4.67 5.19 25.66
C PRO A 78 5.43 5.76 24.47
N PRO A 79 6.52 6.52 24.70
CA PRO A 79 7.32 7.04 23.61
C PRO A 79 7.66 5.88 22.67
N PRO A 80 7.61 6.07 21.34
CA PRO A 80 8.05 5.04 20.42
C PRO A 80 9.43 4.58 20.87
N PRO A 81 9.69 3.25 20.99
CA PRO A 81 10.96 2.77 21.50
C PRO A 81 12.07 3.37 20.64
N ALA A 82 12.83 4.30 21.23
CA ALA A 82 13.92 5.01 20.57
C ALA A 82 15.14 4.09 20.31
N THR A 83 14.97 2.80 20.57
CA THR A 83 16.00 1.79 20.50
C THR A 83 15.56 0.71 19.52
N ARG A 84 16.44 0.39 18.56
CA ARG A 84 16.28 -0.72 17.59
C ARG A 84 16.46 -2.08 18.29
N GLN A 85 15.91 -2.24 19.49
CA GLN A 85 16.05 -3.44 20.31
C GLN A 85 15.25 -4.60 19.72
N ALA A 86 15.74 -5.81 19.94
CA ALA A 86 15.02 -7.01 19.61
C ALA A 86 13.83 -7.19 20.56
N LEU A 87 12.62 -7.26 20.03
CA LEU A 87 11.38 -7.38 20.78
C LEU A 87 10.81 -8.80 20.67
N THR A 88 10.27 -9.31 21.77
CA THR A 88 9.49 -10.55 21.77
C THR A 88 8.09 -10.33 21.20
N PRO A 89 7.44 -11.37 20.65
CA PRO A 89 6.03 -11.29 20.23
C PRO A 89 5.10 -10.79 21.34
N LEU A 90 5.39 -11.15 22.60
CA LEU A 90 4.63 -10.70 23.76
C LEU A 90 4.75 -9.18 23.96
N GLN A 91 5.97 -8.64 23.93
CA GLN A 91 6.19 -7.20 24.05
C GLN A 91 5.55 -6.41 22.91
N ILE A 92 5.55 -6.96 21.70
CA ILE A 92 4.87 -6.33 20.56
C ILE A 92 3.36 -6.36 20.77
N ASN A 93 2.81 -7.45 21.30
CA ASN A 93 1.40 -7.52 21.65
C ASN A 93 1.04 -6.53 22.76
N GLU A 94 1.87 -6.38 23.80
CA GLU A 94 1.64 -5.40 24.87
C GLU A 94 1.67 -3.95 24.35
N ALA A 95 2.58 -3.63 23.43
CA ALA A 95 2.74 -2.28 22.91
C ALA A 95 1.76 -1.93 21.78
N CYS A 96 1.39 -2.91 20.94
CA CYS A 96 0.62 -2.68 19.71
C CYS A 96 -0.71 -3.45 19.68
N TYR A 97 -1.01 -4.29 20.67
CA TYR A 97 -2.21 -5.14 20.74
C TYR A 97 -2.37 -6.08 19.54
N VAL A 98 -1.24 -6.51 18.96
CA VAL A 98 -1.19 -7.46 17.86
C VAL A 98 -0.53 -8.75 18.34
N ASP A 99 -1.32 -9.82 18.42
CA ASP A 99 -0.79 -11.16 18.68
C ASP A 99 -0.19 -11.76 17.41
N ILE A 100 1.14 -11.67 17.32
CA ILE A 100 1.92 -12.16 16.19
C ILE A 100 1.89 -13.70 16.12
N ASN A 101 1.81 -14.40 17.26
CA ASN A 101 1.89 -15.85 17.29
C ASN A 101 0.59 -16.50 16.81
N SER A 102 -0.54 -15.92 17.20
CA SER A 102 -1.86 -16.39 16.76
C SER A 102 -2.19 -15.96 15.32
N ASN A 103 -1.57 -14.88 14.82
CA ASN A 103 -1.81 -14.37 13.47
C ASN A 103 -0.71 -14.75 12.48
N LYS A 104 -0.91 -15.91 11.83
CA LYS A 104 0.02 -16.43 10.81
C LYS A 104 0.33 -15.43 9.68
N ALA A 105 -0.67 -14.67 9.22
CA ALA A 105 -0.47 -13.71 8.13
C ALA A 105 0.48 -12.56 8.53
N VAL A 106 0.34 -12.06 9.76
CA VAL A 106 1.24 -11.04 10.31
C VAL A 106 2.63 -11.62 10.52
N PHE A 107 2.74 -12.82 11.08
CA PHE A 107 4.02 -13.50 11.27
C PHE A 107 4.78 -13.68 9.95
N ASP A 108 4.10 -14.20 8.92
CA ASP A 108 4.70 -14.41 7.59
C ASP A 108 5.11 -13.06 6.96
N SER A 109 4.28 -12.03 7.10
CA SER A 109 4.58 -10.68 6.60
C SER A 109 5.82 -10.07 7.26
N LEU A 110 5.96 -10.23 8.58
CA LEU A 110 7.12 -9.76 9.32
C LEU A 110 8.38 -10.55 8.93
N ARG A 111 8.27 -11.86 8.75
CA ARG A 111 9.40 -12.71 8.37
C ARG A 111 9.88 -12.46 6.94
N ASN A 112 8.97 -12.08 6.03
CA ASN A 112 9.30 -11.75 4.65
C ASN A 112 9.80 -10.31 4.47
N ASN A 113 9.73 -9.47 5.51
CA ASN A 113 10.15 -8.07 5.42
C ASN A 113 11.68 -7.93 5.47
N LEU A 114 12.26 -7.27 4.47
CA LEU A 114 13.71 -7.04 4.36
C LEU A 114 14.31 -6.25 5.55
N LYS A 115 13.49 -5.46 6.25
CA LYS A 115 13.88 -4.64 7.40
C LYS A 115 13.69 -5.34 8.74
N VAL A 116 13.19 -6.57 8.76
CA VAL A 116 12.92 -7.30 9.98
C VAL A 116 13.69 -8.62 9.95
N HIS A 117 14.37 -8.93 11.04
CA HIS A 117 15.02 -10.20 11.25
C HIS A 117 14.32 -10.95 12.39
N TYR A 118 14.11 -12.25 12.22
CA TYR A 118 13.53 -13.11 13.24
C TYR A 118 14.51 -14.22 13.61
N ASP A 119 14.96 -14.24 14.86
CA ASP A 119 15.95 -15.19 15.38
C ASP A 119 15.33 -16.51 15.90
N GLY A 120 14.01 -16.69 15.73
CA GLY A 120 13.25 -17.81 16.29
C GLY A 120 12.56 -17.49 17.61
N ARG A 121 12.86 -16.35 18.25
CA ARG A 121 12.26 -15.93 19.52
C ARG A 121 11.85 -14.46 19.54
N ARG A 122 12.57 -13.60 18.83
CA ARG A 122 12.45 -12.13 18.82
C ARG A 122 12.53 -11.59 17.41
N PHE A 123 11.88 -10.46 17.20
CA PHE A 123 11.97 -9.64 16.02
C PHE A 123 12.93 -8.49 16.28
N SER A 124 13.94 -8.34 15.43
CA SER A 124 14.87 -7.22 15.48
C SER A 124 14.82 -6.44 14.18
N TYR A 125 15.12 -5.15 14.26
CA TYR A 125 15.31 -4.34 13.08
C TYR A 125 16.57 -4.79 12.33
N LYS A 126 16.49 -4.85 11.00
CA LYS A 126 17.60 -5.13 10.10
C LYS A 126 17.88 -3.88 9.27
N SER A 127 18.98 -3.19 9.59
CA SER A 127 19.46 -2.09 8.77
C SER A 127 20.01 -2.60 7.44
N LYS A 128 20.10 -1.72 6.45
CA LYS A 128 20.64 -2.07 5.13
C LYS A 128 22.14 -2.39 5.20
N HIS A 129 22.85 -1.75 6.11
CA HIS A 129 24.26 -1.96 6.39
C HIS A 129 24.39 -2.22 7.90
N ASP A 130 24.87 -3.36 8.37
CA ASP A 130 25.01 -3.61 9.82
C ASP A 130 26.27 -2.91 10.38
N LEU A 131 26.27 -1.58 10.36
CA LEU A 131 27.41 -0.75 10.76
C LEU A 131 27.45 -0.58 12.28
N LYS A 132 28.51 -1.09 12.91
CA LYS A 132 28.74 -0.98 14.36
C LYS A 132 29.86 -0.01 14.71
N ASP A 133 30.86 0.09 13.83
CA ASP A 133 32.11 0.79 14.09
C ASP A 133 32.54 1.66 12.91
N LYS A 134 33.35 2.69 13.20
CA LYS A 134 33.97 3.57 12.20
C LYS A 134 34.76 2.81 11.12
N ASN A 135 35.46 1.75 11.50
CA ASN A 135 36.22 0.93 10.55
C ASN A 135 35.32 0.25 9.50
N GLN A 136 34.12 -0.18 9.91
CA GLN A 136 33.14 -0.78 9.01
C GLN A 136 32.55 0.27 8.06
N LEU A 137 32.32 1.50 8.56
CA LEU A 137 31.91 2.63 7.74
C LEU A 137 32.96 2.98 6.68
N LEU A 138 34.24 3.09 7.07
CA LEU A 138 35.34 3.37 6.13
C LEU A 138 35.50 2.27 5.08
N TYR A 139 35.37 1.00 5.47
CA TYR A 139 35.36 -0.13 4.53
C TYR A 139 34.19 -0.01 3.54
N LEU A 140 32.99 0.33 4.03
CA LEU A 140 31.79 0.47 3.21
C LEU A 140 31.94 1.60 2.18
N ILE A 141 32.44 2.77 2.61
CA ILE A 141 32.70 3.91 1.72
C ILE A 141 33.70 3.53 0.62
N ARG A 142 34.79 2.84 0.96
CA ARG A 142 35.78 2.37 -0.02
C ARG A 142 35.22 1.34 -1.01
N LYS A 143 34.26 0.52 -0.57
CA LYS A 143 33.62 -0.50 -1.40
C LYS A 143 32.61 0.07 -2.39
N PHE A 144 31.97 1.19 -2.05
CA PHE A 144 30.95 1.84 -2.88
C PHE A 144 31.41 3.25 -3.27
N PRO A 145 32.32 3.39 -4.26
CA PRO A 145 32.85 4.69 -4.68
C PRO A 145 31.77 5.59 -5.31
N GLU A 146 30.69 5.01 -5.82
CA GLU A 146 29.50 5.71 -6.35
C GLU A 146 28.70 6.46 -5.27
N GLY A 147 29.00 6.22 -4.00
CA GLY A 147 28.35 6.85 -2.85
C GLY A 147 27.27 5.97 -2.19
N ILE A 148 26.94 6.35 -0.96
CA ILE A 148 25.97 5.66 -0.11
C ILE A 148 25.01 6.71 0.43
N ALA A 149 23.71 6.40 0.45
CA ALA A 149 22.72 7.30 1.01
C ALA A 149 22.98 7.50 2.52
N VAL A 150 23.13 8.75 2.93
CA VAL A 150 23.33 9.13 4.34
C VAL A 150 22.21 8.62 5.24
N ILE A 151 20.98 8.49 4.70
CA ILE A 151 19.84 7.92 5.41
C ILE A 151 20.11 6.46 5.82
N ASP A 152 20.67 5.65 4.91
CA ASP A 152 21.00 4.24 5.19
C ASP A 152 22.15 4.12 6.20
N LEU A 153 23.09 5.07 6.18
CA LEU A 153 24.19 5.14 7.13
C LEU A 153 23.70 5.53 8.54
N LYS A 154 22.91 6.59 8.66
CA LYS A 154 22.32 7.05 9.93
C LYS A 154 21.36 6.03 10.52
N ASP A 155 20.70 5.26 9.66
CA ASP A 155 19.84 4.17 10.10
C ASP A 155 20.61 3.06 10.82
N SER A 156 21.88 2.88 10.45
CA SER A 156 22.74 1.81 10.94
C SER A 156 23.61 2.27 12.11
N TYR A 157 24.24 3.43 11.96
CA TYR A 157 25.19 3.99 12.90
C TYR A 157 24.82 5.46 13.18
N PRO A 158 24.18 5.78 14.32
CA PRO A 158 23.64 7.11 14.61
C PRO A 158 24.72 8.21 14.60
N ASN A 159 25.94 7.89 15.03
CA ASN A 159 27.07 8.82 15.13
C ASN A 159 27.80 9.02 13.80
N VAL A 160 27.29 8.47 12.69
CA VAL A 160 27.94 8.55 11.37
C VAL A 160 28.28 9.98 10.96
N MET A 161 27.45 10.96 11.30
CA MET A 161 27.66 12.36 10.93
C MET A 161 28.81 13.01 11.70
N GLU A 162 29.11 12.54 12.91
CA GLU A 162 30.24 13.01 13.72
C GLU A 162 31.55 12.33 13.29
N ASP A 163 31.45 11.10 12.80
CA ASP A 163 32.59 10.28 12.39
C ASP A 163 33.04 10.47 10.94
N LEU A 164 32.20 11.12 10.11
CA LEU A 164 32.52 11.58 8.76
C LEU A 164 33.30 12.91 8.86
N PRO A 165 34.63 12.92 8.56
CA PRO A 165 35.42 14.14 8.54
C PRO A 165 35.10 15.05 7.36
#